data_AF-A0A968FZ85-F1
#
_entry.id   AF-A0A968FZ85-F1
#
_cell.length_a   1.000
_cell.length_b   1.000
_cell.length_c   1.000
_cell.angle_alpha   90.00
_cell.angle_beta   90.00
_cell.angle_gamma   90.00
#
_symmetry.space_group_name_H-M   'P 1'
#
loop_
_entity.id
_entity.type
_entity.pdbx_description
1 polymer ?
#
loop_
_entity_poly.entity_id
_entity_poly.type
_entity_poly.pdbx_seq_one_letter_code
_entity_poly.pdbx_strand_id
1 'polypeptide(L)'
;EVRHLAAIVRLNTPPHQALGSYRISWYNPKNALLFYSDRAYAPPVKEPEELLRRVEKNPRSTWLTSIGEYRKLEKNYPGRFYLILANSKYAYFT
;
A
#
# COMPACT_ATOMS: atom_id res chain seq x y z
N GLU A 1 9.06 -13.48 -2.85
CA GLU A 1 8.94 -12.01 -2.82
C GLU A 1 7.57 -11.54 -2.29
N VAL A 2 6.46 -11.77 -3.00
CA VAL A 2 5.11 -11.34 -2.56
C VAL A 2 4.59 -12.09 -1.32
N ARG A 3 4.95 -13.36 -1.13
CA ARG A 3 4.53 -14.15 0.05
C ARG A 3 4.97 -13.52 1.38
N HIS A 4 6.21 -13.01 1.45
CA HIS A 4 6.72 -12.38 2.67
C HIS A 4 5.98 -11.05 2.95
N LEU A 5 5.80 -10.24 1.91
CA LEU A 5 4.98 -9.03 1.97
C LEU A 5 3.55 -9.32 2.43
N ALA A 6 2.94 -10.38 1.91
CA ALA A 6 1.57 -10.76 2.22
C ALA A 6 1.36 -11.13 3.71
N ALA A 7 2.33 -11.76 4.34
CA ALA A 7 2.28 -12.04 5.78
C ALA A 7 2.23 -10.74 6.60
N ILE A 8 3.08 -9.76 6.25
CA ILE A 8 3.11 -8.46 6.92
C ILE A 8 1.83 -7.66 6.65
N VAL A 9 1.32 -7.68 5.41
CA VAL A 9 0.03 -7.09 5.05
C VAL A 9 -1.10 -7.69 5.89
N ARG A 10 -1.16 -9.02 6.02
CA ARG A 10 -2.22 -9.68 6.80
C ARG A 10 -2.20 -9.26 8.27
N LEU A 11 -1.02 -9.08 8.85
CA LEU A 11 -0.84 -8.69 10.26
C LEU A 11 -1.23 -7.23 10.51
N ASN A 12 -0.94 -6.33 9.58
CA ASN A 12 -1.08 -4.88 9.78
C ASN A 12 -2.31 -4.26 9.10
N THR A 13 -2.95 -4.97 8.18
CA THR A 13 -4.24 -4.58 7.61
C THR A 13 -5.36 -5.37 8.32
N PRO A 14 -6.34 -4.73 8.97
CA PRO A 14 -7.47 -5.41 9.58
C PRO A 14 -8.35 -6.16 8.54
N PRO A 15 -9.02 -7.27 8.91
CA PRO A 15 -9.81 -8.08 7.97
C PRO A 15 -11.00 -7.33 7.33
N HIS A 16 -11.54 -6.30 7.98
CA HIS A 16 -12.62 -5.45 7.46
C HIS A 16 -12.08 -4.22 6.69
N GLN A 17 -10.77 -4.12 6.51
CA GLN A 17 -10.13 -3.01 5.80
C GLN A 17 -9.47 -3.54 4.52
N ALA A 18 -9.80 -2.94 3.38
CA ALA A 18 -9.10 -3.23 2.14
C ALA A 18 -7.70 -2.59 2.16
N LEU A 19 -6.72 -3.30 1.61
CA LEU A 19 -5.40 -2.76 1.31
C LEU A 19 -5.55 -1.70 0.22
N GLY A 20 -5.20 -0.45 0.54
CA GLY A 20 -5.13 0.63 -0.43
C GLY A 20 -4.03 0.40 -1.46
N SER A 21 -4.18 0.93 -2.66
CA SER A 21 -3.17 0.83 -3.70
C SER A 21 -2.94 2.17 -4.38
N TYR A 22 -1.68 2.52 -4.64
CA TYR A 22 -1.29 3.81 -5.22
C TYR A 22 -0.39 3.61 -6.42
N ARG A 23 -0.77 4.20 -7.56
CA ARG A 23 -0.02 4.18 -8.85
C ARG A 23 0.60 2.83 -9.19
N ILE A 24 -0.15 1.78 -8.92
CA ILE A 24 0.23 0.40 -9.16
C ILE A 24 -0.85 -0.28 -10.00
N SER A 25 -0.45 -1.29 -10.76
CA SER A 25 -1.39 -2.03 -11.60
C SER A 25 -2.49 -2.66 -10.75
N TRP A 26 -3.72 -2.61 -11.28
CA TRP A 26 -4.86 -3.26 -10.64
C TRP A 26 -4.73 -4.79 -10.62
N TYR A 27 -4.02 -5.37 -11.60
CA TYR A 27 -3.95 -6.82 -11.77
C TYR A 27 -2.76 -7.44 -11.02
N ASN A 28 -1.59 -6.79 -11.08
CA ASN A 28 -0.37 -7.26 -10.42
C ASN A 28 0.07 -6.22 -9.38
N PRO A 29 0.22 -6.57 -8.09
CA PRO A 29 0.23 -7.91 -7.48
C PRO A 29 -1.09 -8.38 -6.85
N LYS A 30 -2.23 -7.78 -7.21
CA LYS A 30 -3.53 -8.01 -6.57
C LYS A 30 -3.85 -9.48 -6.30
N ASN A 31 -3.80 -10.36 -7.30
CA ASN A 31 -4.21 -11.75 -7.14
C ASN A 31 -3.32 -12.51 -6.14
N ALA A 32 -2.01 -12.30 -6.20
CA ALA A 32 -1.07 -12.95 -5.29
C ALA A 32 -1.20 -12.41 -3.86
N LEU A 33 -1.39 -11.09 -3.70
CA LEU A 33 -1.62 -10.50 -2.38
C LEU A 33 -2.93 -10.97 -1.78
N LEU A 34 -4.03 -10.96 -2.55
CA LEU A 34 -5.32 -11.45 -2.08
C LEU A 34 -5.19 -12.89 -1.59
N PHE A 35 -4.58 -13.77 -2.41
CA PHE A 35 -4.42 -15.18 -2.07
C PHE A 35 -3.58 -15.41 -0.81
N TYR A 36 -2.44 -14.73 -0.67
CA TYR A 36 -1.52 -14.99 0.46
C TYR A 36 -1.83 -14.19 1.73
N SER A 37 -2.47 -13.02 1.62
CA SER A 37 -2.75 -12.15 2.77
C SER A 37 -4.19 -12.25 3.27
N ASP A 38 -5.11 -12.78 2.46
CA ASP A 38 -6.55 -12.78 2.75
C ASP A 38 -7.07 -11.36 3.04
N ARG A 39 -6.61 -10.39 2.25
CA ARG A 39 -7.04 -8.99 2.32
C ARG A 39 -7.56 -8.53 0.98
N ALA A 40 -8.74 -7.92 1.01
CA ALA A 40 -9.31 -7.24 -0.13
C ALA A 40 -8.35 -6.13 -0.61
N TYR A 41 -8.35 -5.89 -1.91
CA TYR A 41 -7.47 -4.92 -2.55
C TYR A 41 -8.33 -3.79 -3.15
N ALA A 42 -8.09 -2.56 -2.71
CA ALA A 42 -8.85 -1.40 -3.16
C ALA A 42 -8.35 -0.91 -4.53
N PRO A 43 -9.22 -0.35 -5.39
CA PRO A 43 -8.84 0.21 -6.69
C PRO A 43 -7.68 1.21 -6.58
N PRO A 44 -6.75 1.24 -7.56
CA PRO A 44 -5.58 2.10 -7.47
C PRO A 44 -5.94 3.58 -7.53
N VAL A 45 -5.45 4.32 -6.53
CA VAL A 45 -5.44 5.78 -6.53
C VAL A 45 -4.28 6.25 -7.42
N LYS A 46 -4.55 7.24 -8.26
CA LYS A 46 -3.56 7.80 -9.20
C LYS A 46 -3.01 9.15 -8.74
N GLU A 47 -3.80 9.96 -8.06
CA GLU A 47 -3.39 11.30 -7.65
C GLU A 47 -2.87 11.31 -6.20
N PRO A 48 -1.70 11.90 -5.93
CA PRO A 48 -1.13 11.93 -4.59
C PRO A 48 -1.99 12.72 -3.60
N GLU A 49 -2.69 13.76 -4.05
CA GLU A 49 -3.60 14.56 -3.22
C GLU A 49 -4.79 13.71 -2.74
N GLU A 50 -5.30 12.82 -3.60
CA GLU A 50 -6.33 11.88 -3.21
C GLU A 50 -5.82 10.86 -2.18
N LEU A 51 -4.60 10.35 -2.37
CA LEU A 51 -3.95 9.46 -1.41
C LEU A 51 -3.81 10.15 -0.05
N LEU A 52 -3.27 11.36 0.00
CA LEU A 52 -3.10 12.15 1.21
C LEU A 52 -4.44 12.35 1.93
N ARG A 53 -5.48 12.77 1.21
CA ARG A 53 -6.82 12.94 1.80
C ARG A 53 -7.36 11.65 2.41
N ARG A 54 -7.12 10.50 1.77
CA ARG A 54 -7.58 9.20 2.28
C ARG A 54 -6.79 8.75 3.52
N VAL A 55 -5.48 8.99 3.55
CA VAL A 55 -4.62 8.74 4.71
C VAL A 55 -4.97 9.66 5.88
N GLU A 56 -5.18 10.95 5.64
CA GLU A 56 -5.60 11.91 6.68
C GLU A 56 -6.97 11.55 7.28
N LYS A 57 -7.91 11.09 6.45
CA LYS A 57 -9.23 10.63 6.90
C LYS A 57 -9.16 9.35 7.73
N ASN A 58 -8.25 8.44 7.38
CA ASN A 58 -8.02 7.20 8.13
C ASN A 58 -6.51 6.92 8.23
N PRO A 59 -5.83 7.44 9.28
CA PRO A 59 -4.39 7.25 9.45
C PRO A 59 -3.96 5.81 9.74
N ARG A 60 -4.91 4.90 9.95
CA ARG A 60 -4.66 3.45 10.06
C ARG A 60 -4.88 2.71 8.73
N SER A 61 -5.20 3.45 7.67
CA SER A 61 -5.32 2.88 6.34
C SER A 61 -3.95 2.49 5.82
N THR A 62 -3.83 1.24 5.39
CA THR A 62 -2.56 0.69 4.91
C THR A 62 -2.54 0.66 3.38
N TRP A 63 -1.39 0.92 2.79
CA TRP A 63 -1.24 1.16 1.36
C TRP A 63 -0.09 0.38 0.76
N LEU A 64 -0.24 0.07 -0.53
CA LEU A 64 0.82 -0.53 -1.33
C LEU A 64 1.11 0.28 -2.59
N THR A 65 2.38 0.48 -2.88
CA THR A 65 2.86 1.04 -4.14
C THR A 65 4.18 0.42 -4.57
N SER A 66 4.71 0.82 -5.72
CA SER A 66 6.06 0.46 -6.11
C SER A 66 7.08 1.23 -5.28
N ILE A 67 8.26 0.66 -5.02
CA ILE A 67 9.30 1.35 -4.26
C ILE A 67 9.72 2.69 -4.90
N GLY A 68 9.67 2.78 -6.24
CA GLY A 68 9.96 4.01 -6.98
C GLY A 68 8.92 5.10 -6.74
N GLU A 69 7.63 4.75 -6.73
CA GLU A 69 6.56 5.71 -6.42
C GLU A 69 6.58 6.13 -4.94
N TYR A 70 6.89 5.22 -4.02
CA TYR A 70 7.05 5.57 -2.60
C TYR A 70 8.17 6.60 -2.40
N ARG A 71 9.33 6.43 -3.06
CA ARG A 71 10.43 7.40 -2.99
C ARG A 71 10.02 8.78 -3.51
N LYS A 72 9.15 8.84 -4.53
CA LYS A 72 8.59 10.11 -5.02
C LYS A 72 7.65 10.74 -4.00
N LEU A 73 6.81 9.94 -3.34
CA LEU A 73 5.95 10.41 -2.26
C LEU A 73 6.76 11.00 -1.12
N GLU A 74 7.77 10.30 -0.60
CA GLU A 74 8.62 10.79 0.48
C GLU A 74 9.37 12.07 0.10
N LYS A 75 9.83 12.18 -1.15
CA LYS A 75 10.50 13.39 -1.65
C LYS A 75 9.56 14.59 -1.72
N ASN A 76 8.34 14.38 -2.23
CA ASN A 76 7.39 15.46 -2.47
C ASN A 76 6.59 15.84 -1.22
N TYR A 77 6.42 14.89 -0.30
CA TYR A 77 5.59 14.97 0.90
C TYR A 77 6.33 14.37 2.11
N PRO A 78 7.48 14.95 2.50
CA PRO A 78 8.35 14.36 3.53
C PRO A 78 7.61 14.22 4.86
N GLY A 79 7.74 13.04 5.49
CA GLY A 79 7.13 12.74 6.78
C GLY A 79 5.60 12.61 6.79
N ARG A 80 4.94 12.61 5.62
CA ARG A 80 3.48 12.41 5.52
C ARG A 80 3.08 10.94 5.49
N PHE A 81 4.01 10.04 5.21
CA PHE A 81 3.79 8.60 5.14
C PHE A 81 4.81 7.87 6.02
N TYR A 82 4.42 6.71 6.54
CA TYR A 82 5.28 5.85 7.33
C TYR A 82 5.49 4.51 6.63
N LEU A 83 6.74 4.23 6.24
CA LEU A 83 7.12 2.96 5.64
C LEU A 83 7.11 1.84 6.68
N ILE A 84 6.27 0.82 6.48
CA ILE A 84 6.19 -0.36 7.35
C ILE A 84 7.14 -1.45 6.84
N LEU A 85 7.13 -1.73 5.53
CA LEU A 85 8.00 -2.72 4.90
C LEU A 85 8.26 -2.35 3.45
N ALA A 86 9.48 -2.58 2.98
CA ALA A 86 9.79 -2.53 1.55
C ALA A 86 10.58 -3.78 1.11
N ASN A 87 10.47 -4.10 -0.17
CA ASN A 87 11.40 -4.98 -0.87
C ASN A 87 11.88 -4.31 -2.16
N SER A 88 12.54 -5.05 -3.05
CA SER A 88 13.07 -4.51 -4.30
C SER A 88 11.98 -3.99 -5.27
N LYS A 89 10.71 -4.36 -5.09
CA LYS A 89 9.59 -3.96 -5.98
C LYS A 89 8.56 -3.08 -5.30
N TYR A 90 8.18 -3.38 -4.07
CA TYR A 90 7.02 -2.81 -3.41
C TYR A 90 7.38 -2.12 -2.10
N ALA A 91 6.58 -1.12 -1.76
CA ALA A 91 6.56 -0.45 -0.48
C ALA A 91 5.16 -0.57 0.12
N TYR A 92 5.09 -1.04 1.35
CA TYR A 92 3.91 -1.12 2.19
C TYR A 92 4.03 -0.11 3.31
N PHE A 93 3.03 0.76 3.42
CA PHE A 93 3.10 1.97 4.24
C PHE A 93 1.73 2.36 4.78
N THR A 94 1.71 3.36 5.65
CA THR A 94 0.50 4.01 6.16
C THR A 94 0.62 5.52 6.10
#